data_AF-A0A7W1S4T1-F1
#
_entry.id   AF-A0A7W1S4T1-F1
#
_cell.length_a   1.000
_cell.length_b   1.000
_cell.length_c   1.000
_cell.angle_alpha   90.00
_cell.angle_beta   90.00
_cell.angle_gamma   90.00
#
_symmetry.space_group_name_H-M   'P 1'
#
loop_
_entity.id
_entity.type
_entity.pdbx_description
1 polymer ?
#
loop_
_entity_poly.entity_id
_entity_poly.type
_entity_poly.pdbx_seq_one_letter_code
_entity_poly.pdbx_strand_id
1 'polypeptide(L)'
;MPGTLPNTTLEFMNWSWSQIEPYYAELADRPLTEETVETWLLDWTALVRLLSETGSRLQIATTVNTEDKDAVTRLQNFMVNIAEPAASQEQKLKEKMLNSELTPAGFENAMRNIQTEAEIFREANVPLFTRNRNWTSNITRLWAHRR
;
A
#
# COMPACT_ATOMS: atom_id res chain seq x y z
N MET A 1 -13.88 -13.54 -6.65
CA MET A 1 -13.06 -12.37 -7.04
C MET A 1 -13.97 -11.23 -7.48
N PRO A 2 -13.95 -10.07 -6.82
CA PRO A 2 -14.41 -8.84 -7.49
C PRO A 2 -13.56 -8.65 -8.75
N GLY A 3 -14.16 -8.59 -9.94
CA GLY A 3 -13.44 -8.33 -11.19
C GLY A 3 -12.14 -9.13 -11.39
N THR A 4 -11.26 -8.63 -12.26
CA THR A 4 -9.87 -9.10 -12.38
C THR A 4 -8.99 -7.89 -12.10
N LEU A 5 -7.94 -8.06 -11.28
CA LEU A 5 -6.93 -7.02 -11.12
C LEU A 5 -6.40 -6.60 -12.50
N PRO A 6 -6.08 -5.32 -12.69
CA PRO A 6 -5.62 -4.83 -13.97
C PRO A 6 -4.27 -5.48 -14.31
N ASN A 7 -4.06 -5.76 -15.60
CA ASN A 7 -2.84 -6.42 -16.05
C ASN A 7 -1.61 -5.49 -16.03
N THR A 8 -1.84 -4.19 -15.86
CA THR A 8 -0.77 -3.18 -15.89
C THR A 8 -0.89 -2.19 -14.74
N THR A 9 0.26 -1.79 -14.22
CA THR A 9 0.36 -0.76 -13.19
C THR A 9 -0.14 0.59 -13.67
N LEU A 10 -0.01 0.91 -14.97
CA LEU A 10 -0.54 2.14 -15.56
C LEU A 10 -2.07 2.23 -15.46
N GLU A 11 -2.77 1.12 -15.62
CA GLU A 11 -4.22 1.07 -15.45
C GLU A 11 -4.59 1.19 -13.96
N PHE A 12 -3.89 0.47 -13.09
CA PHE A 12 -4.09 0.52 -11.64
C PHE A 12 -3.86 1.93 -11.07
N MET A 13 -2.91 2.69 -11.62
CA MET A 13 -2.62 4.07 -11.20
C MET A 13 -3.82 5.01 -11.33
N ASN A 14 -4.81 4.69 -12.17
CA ASN A 14 -6.01 5.50 -12.35
C ASN A 14 -7.16 5.09 -11.41
N TRP A 15 -6.98 4.07 -10.57
CA TRP A 15 -8.02 3.57 -9.69
C TRP A 15 -8.17 4.42 -8.44
N SER A 16 -9.41 4.62 -8.00
CA SER A 16 -9.73 5.16 -6.68
C SER A 16 -9.72 4.07 -5.61
N TRP A 17 -9.66 4.48 -4.34
CA TRP A 17 -9.79 3.55 -3.21
C TRP A 17 -11.02 2.65 -3.30
N SER A 18 -12.17 3.19 -3.72
CA SER A 18 -13.41 2.41 -3.90
C SER A 18 -13.31 1.27 -4.91
N GLN A 19 -12.34 1.30 -5.82
CA GLN A 19 -12.05 0.19 -6.74
C GLN A 19 -11.07 -0.82 -6.15
N ILE A 20 -10.21 -0.39 -5.22
CA ILE A 20 -9.16 -1.20 -4.59
C ILE A 20 -9.69 -1.93 -3.35
N GLU A 21 -10.46 -1.23 -2.52
CA GLU A 21 -11.03 -1.73 -1.26
C GLU A 21 -11.75 -3.08 -1.39
N PRO A 22 -12.57 -3.34 -2.44
CA PRO A 22 -13.25 -4.62 -2.57
C PRO A 22 -12.30 -5.83 -2.66
N TYR A 23 -11.09 -5.65 -3.19
CA TYR A 23 -10.09 -6.72 -3.28
C TYR A 23 -9.51 -7.04 -1.89
N TYR A 24 -9.24 -6.02 -1.07
CA TYR A 24 -8.85 -6.21 0.32
C TYR A 24 -9.97 -6.85 1.15
N ALA A 25 -11.22 -6.39 0.97
CA ALA A 25 -12.38 -6.93 1.66
C ALA A 25 -12.59 -8.41 1.32
N GLU A 26 -12.49 -8.78 0.04
CA GLU A 26 -12.63 -10.18 -0.36
C GLU A 26 -11.51 -11.06 0.19
N LEU A 27 -10.25 -10.61 0.21
CA LEU A 27 -9.16 -11.33 0.89
C LEU A 27 -9.39 -11.47 2.40
N ALA A 28 -9.96 -10.45 3.04
CA ALA A 28 -10.29 -10.47 4.46
C ALA A 28 -11.41 -11.47 4.78
N ASP A 29 -12.39 -11.62 3.89
CA ASP A 29 -13.53 -12.52 4.09
C ASP A 29 -13.27 -13.96 3.60
N ARG A 30 -12.35 -14.15 2.64
CA ARG A 30 -12.07 -15.47 2.05
C ARG A 30 -11.60 -16.49 3.09
N PRO A 31 -12.18 -17.70 3.18
CA PRO A 31 -11.68 -18.74 4.08
C PRO A 31 -10.21 -19.07 3.80
N LEU A 32 -9.42 -19.15 4.86
CA LEU A 32 -8.00 -19.50 4.79
C LEU A 32 -7.82 -20.92 5.32
N THR A 33 -7.54 -21.85 4.42
CA THR A 33 -7.33 -23.28 4.70
C THR A 33 -6.06 -23.75 3.97
N GLU A 34 -5.59 -24.97 4.24
CA GLU A 34 -4.41 -25.54 3.57
C GLU A 34 -4.55 -25.56 2.04
N GLU A 35 -5.77 -25.72 1.52
CA GLU A 35 -6.04 -25.76 0.08
C GLU A 35 -6.12 -24.37 -0.55
N THR A 36 -6.50 -23.33 0.22
CA THR A 36 -6.73 -21.99 -0.32
C THR A 36 -5.58 -21.01 -0.05
N VAL A 37 -4.73 -21.30 0.94
CA VAL A 37 -3.67 -20.39 1.42
C VAL A 37 -2.70 -19.96 0.32
N GLU A 38 -2.31 -20.87 -0.58
CA GLU A 38 -1.39 -20.53 -1.67
C GLU A 38 -2.02 -19.52 -2.63
N THR A 39 -3.25 -19.76 -3.08
CA THR A 39 -3.97 -18.82 -3.95
C THR A 39 -4.26 -17.49 -3.27
N TRP A 40 -4.57 -17.51 -1.97
CA TRP A 40 -4.78 -16.30 -1.18
C TRP A 40 -3.50 -15.46 -1.07
N LEU A 41 -2.35 -16.10 -0.84
CA LEU A 41 -1.04 -15.42 -0.80
C LEU A 41 -0.66 -14.84 -2.16
N LEU A 42 -0.93 -15.55 -3.26
CA LEU A 42 -0.69 -15.06 -4.62
C LEU A 42 -1.51 -13.81 -4.93
N ASP A 43 -2.80 -13.83 -4.61
CA ASP A 43 -3.69 -12.69 -4.83
C ASP A 43 -3.30 -11.48 -3.99
N TRP A 44 -2.98 -11.72 -2.71
CA TRP A 44 -2.51 -10.66 -1.83
C TRP A 44 -1.19 -10.06 -2.32
N THR A 45 -0.24 -10.90 -2.73
CA THR A 45 1.04 -10.47 -3.30
C THR A 45 0.85 -9.65 -4.57
N ALA A 46 -0.09 -10.05 -5.45
CA ALA A 46 -0.40 -9.33 -6.68
C ALA A 46 -0.93 -7.92 -6.38
N LEU A 47 -1.80 -7.78 -5.38
CA LEU A 47 -2.35 -6.49 -4.94
C LEU A 47 -1.26 -5.57 -4.37
N VAL A 48 -0.42 -6.09 -3.46
CA VAL A 48 0.70 -5.34 -2.86
C VAL A 48 1.69 -4.90 -3.93
N ARG A 49 1.99 -5.76 -4.92
CA ARG A 49 2.88 -5.43 -6.02
C ARG A 49 2.38 -4.23 -6.83
N LEU A 50 1.09 -4.20 -7.19
CA LEU A 50 0.50 -3.09 -7.95
C LEU A 50 0.54 -1.76 -7.17
N LEU A 51 0.26 -1.80 -5.87
CA LEU A 51 0.35 -0.64 -4.99
C LEU A 51 1.77 -0.12 -4.84
N SER A 52 2.73 -1.02 -4.56
CA SER A 52 4.14 -0.68 -4.40
C SER A 52 4.73 -0.10 -5.69
N GLU A 53 4.42 -0.70 -6.84
CA GLU A 53 4.89 -0.20 -8.13
C GLU A 53 4.28 1.17 -8.48
N THR A 54 3.00 1.39 -8.14
CA THR A 54 2.35 2.69 -8.29
C THR A 54 3.03 3.76 -7.45
N GLY A 55 3.26 3.50 -6.17
CA GLY A 55 3.97 4.42 -5.27
C GLY A 55 5.38 4.73 -5.77
N SER A 56 6.12 3.71 -6.20
CA SER A 56 7.47 3.86 -6.77
C SER A 56 7.48 4.75 -8.02
N ARG A 57 6.53 4.55 -8.95
CA ARG A 57 6.41 5.35 -10.17
C ARG A 57 6.06 6.80 -9.86
N LEU A 58 5.14 7.04 -8.93
CA LEU A 58 4.77 8.39 -8.50
C LEU A 58 5.95 9.10 -7.83
N GLN A 59 6.73 8.39 -7.01
CA GLN A 59 7.93 8.93 -6.40
C GLN A 59 8.99 9.29 -7.45
N ILE A 60 9.27 8.39 -8.41
CA ILE A 60 10.20 8.66 -9.52
C ILE A 60 9.73 9.87 -10.34
N ALA A 61 8.42 10.02 -10.59
CA ALA A 61 7.90 11.17 -11.32
C ALA A 61 8.23 12.51 -10.64
N THR A 62 8.30 12.54 -9.29
CA THR A 62 8.69 13.75 -8.56
C THR A 62 10.18 14.09 -8.67
N THR A 63 11.04 13.13 -9.05
CA THR A 63 12.49 13.33 -9.15
C THR A 63 12.97 13.50 -10.59
N VAL A 64 12.21 13.03 -11.59
CA VAL A 64 12.57 13.10 -13.02
C VAL A 64 12.25 14.46 -13.64
N ASN A 65 11.12 15.09 -13.28
CA ASN A 65 10.73 16.39 -13.82
C ASN A 65 10.45 17.38 -12.69
N THR A 66 11.46 18.17 -12.34
CA THR A 66 11.40 19.17 -11.25
C THR A 66 10.52 20.38 -11.57
N GLU A 67 10.07 20.52 -12.82
CA GLU A 67 9.13 21.56 -13.25
C GLU A 67 7.66 21.09 -13.17
N ASP A 68 7.41 19.77 -13.06
CA ASP A 68 6.08 19.19 -12.88
C ASP A 68 5.64 19.30 -11.42
N LYS A 69 5.06 20.46 -11.09
CA LYS A 69 4.51 20.75 -9.76
C LYS A 69 3.36 19.82 -9.39
N ASP A 70 2.67 19.24 -10.37
CA ASP A 70 1.53 18.36 -10.14
C ASP A 70 1.97 16.94 -9.75
N ALA A 71 3.21 16.53 -10.06
CA ALA A 71 3.74 15.23 -9.66
C ALA A 71 3.74 15.05 -8.14
N VAL A 72 4.10 16.10 -7.39
CA VAL A 72 4.07 16.08 -5.91
C VAL A 72 2.63 15.93 -5.41
N THR A 73 1.69 16.65 -6.02
CA THR A 73 0.26 16.54 -5.67
C THR A 73 -0.30 15.14 -5.96
N ARG A 74 0.06 14.52 -7.09
CA ARG A 74 -0.33 13.14 -7.42
C ARG A 74 0.20 12.14 -6.39
N LEU A 75 1.49 12.25 -6.01
CA LEU A 75 2.07 11.41 -4.97
C LEU A 75 1.37 11.62 -3.62
N GLN A 76 1.11 12.88 -3.22
CA GLN A 76 0.41 13.19 -1.97
C GLN A 76 -1.00 12.60 -1.95
N ASN A 77 -1.75 12.76 -3.03
CA ASN A 77 -3.10 12.21 -3.15
C ASN A 77 -3.10 10.68 -3.09
N PHE A 78 -2.12 10.02 -3.71
CA PHE A 78 -1.97 8.57 -3.61
C PHE A 78 -1.69 8.13 -2.16
N MET A 79 -0.76 8.80 -1.48
CA MET A 79 -0.39 8.44 -0.12
C MET A 79 -1.60 8.53 0.83
N VAL A 80 -2.33 9.64 0.78
CA VAL A 80 -3.48 9.88 1.68
C VAL A 80 -4.69 9.03 1.31
N ASN A 81 -5.06 9.00 0.03
CA ASN A 81 -6.34 8.41 -0.36
C ASN A 81 -6.24 6.91 -0.67
N ILE A 82 -5.04 6.36 -0.85
CA ILE A 82 -4.84 4.95 -1.24
C ILE A 82 -3.87 4.24 -0.30
N ALA A 83 -2.66 4.75 -0.10
CA ALA A 83 -1.64 4.03 0.67
C ALA A 83 -1.99 3.93 2.17
N GLU A 84 -2.49 5.01 2.77
CA GLU A 84 -2.95 5.01 4.17
C GLU A 84 -4.08 3.99 4.43
N PRO A 85 -5.21 4.00 3.70
CA PRO A 85 -6.25 3.00 3.92
C PRO A 85 -5.82 1.58 3.52
N ALA A 86 -4.96 1.41 2.52
CA ALA A 86 -4.36 0.11 2.17
C ALA A 86 -3.54 -0.46 3.33
N ALA A 87 -2.71 0.36 3.99
CA ALA A 87 -1.88 -0.07 5.11
C ALA A 87 -2.72 -0.64 6.27
N SER A 88 -3.88 -0.04 6.56
CA SER A 88 -4.81 -0.58 7.56
C SER A 88 -5.39 -1.94 7.16
N GLN A 89 -5.69 -2.17 5.88
CA GLN A 89 -6.18 -3.46 5.41
C GLN A 89 -5.06 -4.51 5.36
N GLU A 90 -3.85 -4.13 4.94
CA GLU A 90 -2.68 -5.01 4.96
C GLU A 90 -2.37 -5.53 6.37
N GLN A 91 -2.53 -4.69 7.39
CA GLN A 91 -2.38 -5.13 8.77
C GLN A 91 -3.37 -6.23 9.14
N LYS A 92 -4.65 -6.08 8.76
CA LYS A 92 -5.66 -7.12 9.00
C LYS A 92 -5.35 -8.42 8.27
N LEU A 93 -4.87 -8.35 7.03
CA LEU A 93 -4.49 -9.54 6.26
C LEU A 93 -3.25 -10.23 6.87
N LYS A 94 -2.26 -9.47 7.34
CA LYS A 94 -1.11 -9.99 8.09
C LYS A 94 -1.56 -10.73 9.35
N GLU A 95 -2.38 -10.10 10.18
CA GLU A 95 -2.91 -10.71 11.41
C GLU A 95 -3.71 -11.98 11.12
N LYS A 96 -4.55 -11.97 10.08
CA LYS A 96 -5.29 -13.15 9.63
C LYS A 96 -4.36 -14.31 9.24
N MET A 97 -3.32 -14.03 8.47
CA MET A 97 -2.35 -15.05 8.06
C MET A 97 -1.60 -15.63 9.27
N LEU A 98 -1.17 -14.76 10.20
CA LEU A 98 -0.46 -15.20 11.41
C LEU A 98 -1.35 -16.04 12.33
N ASN A 99 -2.62 -15.65 12.51
CA ASN A 99 -3.57 -16.38 13.35
C ASN A 99 -4.04 -17.71 12.74
N SER A 100 -3.80 -17.94 11.45
CA SER A 100 -4.16 -19.19 10.80
C SER A 100 -3.25 -20.35 11.19
N GLU A 101 -2.03 -20.05 11.67
CA GLU A 101 -0.96 -21.02 11.93
C GLU A 101 -0.58 -21.88 10.71
N LEU A 102 -1.09 -21.54 9.53
CA LEU A 102 -0.77 -22.21 8.28
C LEU A 102 0.61 -21.78 7.78
N THR A 103 1.42 -22.76 7.41
CA THR A 103 2.69 -22.52 6.72
C THR A 103 2.71 -23.37 5.46
N PRO A 104 2.38 -22.79 4.29
CA PRO A 104 2.54 -23.51 3.03
C PRO A 104 4.00 -23.92 2.84
N ALA A 105 4.23 -25.12 2.31
CA ALA A 105 5.57 -25.64 2.10
C ALA A 105 6.40 -24.70 1.21
N GLY A 106 7.60 -24.32 1.65
CA GLY A 106 8.48 -23.39 0.92
C GLY A 106 8.20 -21.90 1.18
N PHE A 107 7.23 -21.56 2.03
CA PHE A 107 6.92 -20.18 2.44
C PHE A 107 7.49 -19.80 3.81
N GLU A 108 8.34 -20.62 4.42
CA GLU A 108 8.87 -20.41 5.78
C GLU A 108 9.60 -19.06 5.91
N ASN A 109 10.36 -18.68 4.88
CA ASN A 109 11.04 -17.38 4.81
C ASN A 109 10.05 -16.22 4.63
N ALA A 110 9.03 -16.38 3.80
CA ALA A 110 8.01 -15.36 3.59
C ALA A 110 7.18 -15.14 4.87
N MET A 111 6.86 -16.21 5.60
CA MET A 111 6.18 -16.14 6.90
C MET A 111 6.99 -15.40 7.96
N ARG A 112 8.31 -15.60 8.01
CA ARG A 112 9.20 -14.82 8.88
C ARG A 112 9.21 -13.32 8.52
N ASN A 113 9.18 -12.99 7.24
CA ASN A 113 9.11 -11.60 6.80
C ASN A 113 7.78 -10.96 7.21
N ILE A 114 6.66 -11.68 7.01
CA ILE A 114 5.32 -11.23 7.44
C ILE A 114 5.27 -10.99 8.95
N GLN A 115 5.83 -11.91 9.75
CA GLN A 115 5.93 -11.73 11.22
C GLN A 115 6.72 -10.47 11.56
N THR A 116 7.89 -10.29 10.95
CA THR A 116 8.75 -9.13 11.19
C THR A 116 8.06 -7.82 10.81
N GLU A 117 7.38 -7.79 9.66
CA GLU A 117 6.65 -6.62 9.18
C GLU A 117 5.41 -6.30 10.03
N ALA A 118 4.72 -7.32 10.56
CA ALA A 118 3.61 -7.14 11.50
C ALA A 118 4.09 -6.56 12.84
N GLU A 119 5.24 -7.00 13.34
CA GLU A 119 5.84 -6.50 14.59
C GLU A 119 6.39 -5.07 14.45
N ILE A 120 6.93 -4.72 13.27
CA ILE A 120 7.41 -3.36 12.95
C ILE A 120 6.24 -2.41 12.74
N PHE A 121 5.09 -2.90 12.26
CA PHE A 121 3.89 -2.09 12.08
C PHE A 121 3.30 -1.67 13.44
N ARG A 122 3.70 -0.48 13.89
CA ARG A 122 3.02 0.24 14.97
C ARG A 122 2.01 1.20 14.35
N GLU A 123 0.76 1.12 14.78
CA GLU A 123 -0.30 2.06 14.38
C GLU A 123 0.12 3.54 14.56
N ALA A 124 1.02 3.80 15.53
CA ALA A 124 1.64 5.11 15.77
C ALA A 124 2.62 5.61 14.68
N ASN A 125 3.04 4.77 13.72
CA ASN A 125 3.87 5.17 12.58
C ASN A 125 3.06 5.63 11.36
N VAL A 126 1.79 5.23 11.24
CA VAL A 126 0.88 5.70 10.18
C VAL A 126 0.78 7.25 10.19
N PRO A 127 0.69 7.93 11.36
CA PRO A 127 0.72 9.38 11.43
C PRO A 127 2.12 10.02 11.35
N LEU A 128 3.23 9.28 11.32
CA LEU A 128 4.57 9.91 11.26
C LEU A 128 4.86 10.55 9.89
N PHE A 129 4.17 10.11 8.83
CA PHE A 129 4.14 10.84 7.55
C PHE A 129 3.42 12.19 7.66
N THR A 130 2.42 12.31 8.57
CA THR A 130 1.77 13.60 8.88
C THR A 130 2.71 14.57 9.59
N ARG A 131 3.81 14.12 10.20
CA ARG A 131 4.78 15.04 10.83
C ARG A 131 5.74 15.69 9.81
N ASN A 132 5.99 15.03 8.68
CA ASN A 132 6.69 15.65 7.53
C ASN A 132 5.84 16.78 6.90
N ARG A 133 4.51 16.74 7.09
CA ARG A 133 3.51 17.70 6.61
C ARG A 133 3.67 19.12 7.17
N ASN A 134 4.12 19.28 8.41
CA ASN A 134 4.34 20.61 8.98
C ASN A 134 5.58 21.31 8.44
N TRP A 135 6.58 20.55 7.99
CA TRP A 135 7.82 21.11 7.45
C TRP A 135 7.62 21.61 6.02
N THR A 136 6.97 20.83 5.15
CA THR A 136 6.73 21.23 3.74
C THR A 136 5.77 22.40 3.61
N SER A 137 4.67 22.45 4.37
CA SER A 137 3.76 23.62 4.39
C SER A 137 4.45 24.90 4.89
N ASN A 138 5.33 24.80 5.88
CA ASN A 138 6.11 25.96 6.35
C ASN A 138 7.12 26.45 5.31
N ILE A 139 7.78 25.53 4.61
CA ILE A 139 8.70 25.88 3.53
C ILE A 139 7.91 26.59 2.42
N THR A 140 6.80 26.05 1.90
CA THR A 140 6.02 26.74 0.85
C THR A 140 5.58 28.16 1.26
N ARG A 141 5.24 28.38 2.53
CA ARG A 141 4.95 29.74 3.07
C ARG A 141 6.16 30.66 3.10
N LEU A 142 7.33 30.16 3.51
CA LEU A 142 8.56 30.95 3.62
C LEU A 142 9.07 31.44 2.25
N TRP A 143 8.82 30.69 1.17
CA TRP A 143 9.22 31.08 -0.18
C TRP A 143 8.22 32.02 -0.86
N ALA A 144 6.96 32.03 -0.43
CA ALA A 144 5.95 32.97 -0.92
C ALA A 144 6.09 34.40 -0.34
N HIS A 145 6.79 34.55 0.79
CA HIS A 145 7.01 35.85 1.46
C HIS A 145 8.34 36.54 1.07
N ARG A 146 9.20 35.86 0.32
CA ARG A 146 10.53 36.35 -0.10
C ARG A 146 10.60 36.74 -1.58
N ARG A 147 9.46 36.85 -2.26
CA ARG A 147 9.34 37.27 -3.66
C ARG A 147 8.62 38.61 -3.77
#